data_AF-W6KDG6-F1
#
_entry.id   AF-W6KDG6-F1
#
_cell.length_a   1.000
_cell.length_b   1.000
_cell.length_c   1.000
_cell.angle_alpha   90.00
_cell.angle_beta   90.00
_cell.angle_gamma   90.00
#
_symmetry.space_group_name_H-M   'P 1'
#
loop_
_entity.id
_entity.type
_entity.pdbx_description
1 polymer ?
#
loop_
_entity_poly.entity_id
_entity_poly.type
_entity_poly.pdbx_seq_one_letter_code
_entity_poly.pdbx_strand_id
1 'polypeptide(L)'
;MFASNPFADLATIVPLDVIQGYVILMFILVVGGTIFDMIHKKSAKYFFAKAKAAEASRTRELSGGDKIGIAINTAVVDVATSGEFCNPKRRISHLFTMYGFILFVLTTVALVFAFPTPEAPAIVSMLWHLGCAMVMFGGYWFWFFIRVDVSAEGNPWYRIAKADMFILSLLGTTTFGLVWSLTMGSAPWNTLFLGLFVISATVLFAGVLWSKFAHMFFKPAAAFNKRVIKADGSMENLPELGDLSDPALQKRFPDIPEYMGAKPSYMGLGIKREQPKHY
;
A
#
# COMPACT_ATOMS: atom_id res chain seq x y z
N MET A 1 -5.35 -25.62 15.44
CA MET A 1 -4.34 -24.94 14.61
C MET A 1 -4.88 -23.63 14.03
N PHE A 2 -5.79 -23.60 13.05
CA PHE A 2 -6.31 -22.32 12.51
C PHE A 2 -7.23 -21.54 13.47
N ALA A 3 -7.86 -22.23 14.42
CA ALA A 3 -8.75 -21.66 15.42
C ALA A 3 -8.06 -21.38 16.77
N SER A 4 -6.81 -21.82 16.94
CA SER A 4 -6.05 -21.64 18.18
C SER A 4 -5.17 -20.39 18.09
N ASN A 5 -4.96 -19.72 19.22
CA ASN A 5 -4.07 -18.55 19.27
C ASN A 5 -2.60 -19.01 19.31
N PRO A 6 -1.80 -18.82 18.23
CA PRO A 6 -0.41 -19.26 18.21
C PRO A 6 0.47 -18.48 19.21
N PHE A 7 0.07 -17.28 19.63
CA PHE A 7 0.81 -16.47 20.61
C PHE A 7 0.57 -16.93 22.04
N ALA A 8 -0.59 -17.54 22.34
CA ALA A 8 -0.84 -18.17 23.63
C ALA A 8 0.08 -19.37 23.83
N ASP A 9 0.27 -20.18 22.78
CA ASP A 9 1.23 -21.29 22.80
C ASP A 9 2.67 -20.77 22.94
N LEU A 10 3.03 -19.69 22.23
CA LEU A 10 4.34 -19.03 22.39
C LEU A 10 4.57 -18.52 23.82
N ALA A 11 3.52 -18.03 24.48
CA ALA A 11 3.58 -17.49 25.83
C ALA A 11 3.94 -18.56 26.89
N THR A 12 3.86 -19.85 26.54
CA THR A 12 4.31 -20.95 27.42
C THR A 12 5.83 -21.05 27.52
N ILE A 13 6.57 -20.48 26.56
CA ILE A 13 8.04 -20.54 26.48
C ILE A 13 8.71 -19.16 26.44
N VAL A 14 8.01 -18.13 25.98
CA VAL A 14 8.47 -16.73 26.01
C VAL A 14 7.52 -15.95 26.90
N PRO A 15 8.01 -15.21 27.91
CA PRO A 15 7.16 -14.38 28.75
C PRO A 15 6.23 -13.45 27.93
N LEU A 16 4.95 -13.37 28.30
CA LEU A 16 3.94 -12.61 27.55
C LEU A 16 4.29 -11.12 27.43
N ASP A 17 4.88 -10.54 28.47
CA ASP A 17 5.37 -9.16 28.50
C ASP A 17 6.48 -8.91 27.46
N VAL A 18 7.34 -9.90 27.18
CA VAL A 18 8.35 -9.83 26.11
C VAL A 18 7.69 -9.83 24.74
N ILE A 19 6.65 -10.66 24.52
CA ILE A 19 5.88 -10.70 23.27
C ILE A 19 5.17 -9.36 23.04
N GLN A 20 4.51 -8.85 24.07
CA GLN A 20 3.83 -7.55 24.05
C GLN A 20 4.81 -6.40 23.79
N GLY A 21 5.95 -6.39 24.51
CA GLY A 21 7.03 -5.42 24.34
C GLY A 21 7.59 -5.42 22.93
N TYR A 22 7.76 -6.60 22.31
CA TYR A 22 8.18 -6.71 20.91
C TYR A 22 7.17 -6.07 19.95
N VAL A 23 5.86 -6.32 20.12
CA VAL A 23 4.82 -5.70 19.27
C VAL A 23 4.78 -4.17 19.46
N ILE A 24 4.92 -3.69 20.70
CA ILE A 24 5.01 -2.25 20.99
C ILE A 24 6.24 -1.64 20.32
N LEU A 25 7.39 -2.31 20.40
CA LEU A 25 8.62 -1.86 19.74
C LEU A 25 8.43 -1.76 18.21
N MET A 26 7.79 -2.75 17.57
CA MET A 26 7.50 -2.69 16.14
C MET A 26 6.63 -1.48 15.79
N PHE A 27 5.62 -1.18 16.60
CA PHE A 27 4.79 0.01 16.40
C PHE A 27 5.60 1.31 16.51
N ILE A 28 6.46 1.43 17.53
CA ILE A 28 7.35 2.58 17.73
C ILE A 28 8.29 2.74 16.53
N LEU A 29 8.87 1.65 16.03
CA LEU A 29 9.76 1.67 14.86
C LEU A 29 9.03 2.13 13.59
N VAL A 30 7.77 1.74 13.40
CA VAL A 30 6.97 2.21 12.26
C VAL A 30 6.70 3.71 12.35
N VAL A 31 6.25 4.18 13.52
CA VAL A 31 5.93 5.60 13.74
C VAL A 31 7.20 6.44 13.62
N GLY A 32 8.25 6.08 14.35
CA GLY A 32 9.54 6.77 14.33
C GLY A 32 10.19 6.74 12.95
N GLY A 33 10.18 5.58 12.28
CA GLY A 33 10.67 5.42 10.92
C GLY A 33 9.90 6.27 9.92
N THR A 34 8.58 6.35 10.01
CA THR A 34 7.76 7.19 9.11
C THR A 34 8.02 8.68 9.33
N ILE A 35 8.15 9.12 10.59
CA ILE A 35 8.48 10.51 10.93
C ILE A 35 9.87 10.86 10.41
N PHE A 36 10.87 10.00 10.65
CA PHE A 36 12.22 10.26 10.18
C PHE A 36 12.30 10.22 8.64
N ASP A 37 11.54 9.35 7.97
CA ASP A 37 11.43 9.33 6.50
C ASP A 37 10.95 10.68 5.96
N MET A 38 9.92 11.24 6.59
CA MET A 38 9.34 12.54 6.24
C MET A 38 10.34 13.68 6.40
N ILE A 39 11.11 13.66 7.50
CA ILE A 39 12.17 14.65 7.79
C ILE A 39 13.31 14.50 6.78
N HIS A 40 13.83 13.29 6.61
CA HIS A 40 14.97 12.98 5.75
C HIS A 40 14.69 13.34 4.29
N LYS A 41 13.51 12.95 3.77
CA LYS A 41 13.10 13.25 2.39
C LYS A 41 12.56 14.67 2.21
N LYS A 42 12.42 15.45 3.28
CA LYS A 42 11.82 16.81 3.28
C LYS A 42 10.44 16.82 2.63
N SER A 43 9.71 15.71 2.67
CA SER A 43 8.47 15.52 1.91
C SER A 43 7.38 16.47 2.41
N ALA A 44 7.25 16.63 3.73
CA ALA A 44 6.31 17.62 4.31
C ALA A 44 6.58 19.03 3.78
N LYS A 45 7.84 19.49 3.82
CA LYS A 45 8.23 20.81 3.33
C LYS A 45 7.87 20.97 1.84
N TYR A 46 8.11 19.94 1.03
CA TYR A 46 7.74 19.94 -0.38
C TYR A 46 6.22 20.04 -0.58
N PHE A 47 5.44 19.21 0.10
CA PHE A 47 3.98 19.19 -0.04
C PHE A 47 3.33 20.48 0.46
N PHE A 48 3.82 21.08 1.56
CA PHE A 48 3.34 22.39 2.02
C PHE A 48 3.64 23.50 1.03
N ALA A 49 4.85 23.54 0.46
CA ALA A 49 5.20 24.53 -0.55
C ALA A 49 4.33 24.38 -1.81
N LYS A 50 4.08 23.14 -2.25
CA LYS A 50 3.20 22.83 -3.38
C LYS A 50 1.74 23.20 -3.11
N ALA A 51 1.22 22.87 -1.93
CA ALA A 51 -0.13 23.22 -1.53
C ALA A 51 -0.32 24.75 -1.53
N LYS A 52 0.63 25.52 -0.98
CA LYS A 52 0.59 26.99 -1.00
C LYS A 52 0.65 27.56 -2.41
N ALA A 53 1.48 26.99 -3.28
CA ALA A 53 1.56 27.42 -4.68
C ALA A 53 0.25 27.15 -5.43
N ALA A 54 -0.34 25.98 -5.23
CA ALA A 54 -1.64 25.63 -5.82
C ALA A 54 -2.77 26.52 -5.27
N GLU A 55 -2.75 26.79 -3.97
CA GLU A 55 -3.71 27.69 -3.34
C GLU A 55 -3.68 29.10 -3.96
N ALA A 56 -2.49 29.60 -4.30
CA ALA A 56 -2.32 30.91 -4.94
C ALA A 56 -2.81 30.94 -6.40
N SER A 57 -2.87 29.79 -7.08
CA SER A 57 -3.32 29.68 -8.47
C SER A 57 -4.74 29.12 -8.62
N ARG A 58 -5.49 29.00 -7.52
CA ARG A 58 -6.88 28.50 -7.55
C ARG A 58 -7.78 29.45 -8.35
N THR A 59 -8.70 28.87 -9.13
CA THR A 59 -9.72 29.65 -9.85
C THR A 59 -10.99 29.82 -9.04
N ARG A 60 -11.16 29.02 -7.97
CA ARG A 60 -12.26 29.15 -7.01
C ARG A 60 -11.88 28.67 -5.61
N GLU A 61 -12.62 29.13 -4.62
CA GLU A 61 -12.48 28.63 -3.24
C GLU A 61 -13.43 27.45 -3.00
N LEU A 62 -12.93 26.43 -2.31
CA LEU A 62 -13.72 25.28 -1.88
C LEU A 62 -14.27 25.51 -0.48
N SER A 63 -15.56 25.25 -0.31
CA SER A 63 -16.20 25.28 1.01
C SER A 63 -15.68 24.15 1.91
N GLY A 64 -15.98 24.25 3.21
CA GLY A 64 -15.72 23.13 4.14
C GLY A 64 -16.42 21.84 3.72
N GLY A 65 -17.65 21.95 3.19
CA GLY A 65 -18.43 20.82 2.68
C GLY A 65 -17.76 20.14 1.48
N ASP A 66 -17.24 20.92 0.54
CA ASP A 66 -16.50 20.39 -0.63
C ASP A 66 -15.27 19.59 -0.19
N LYS A 67 -14.50 20.12 0.76
CA LYS A 67 -13.30 19.45 1.29
C LYS A 67 -13.65 18.15 2.02
N ILE A 68 -14.74 18.13 2.78
CA ILE A 68 -15.25 16.91 3.42
C ILE A 68 -15.68 15.88 2.37
N GLY A 69 -16.44 16.30 1.36
CA GLY A 69 -16.85 15.43 0.25
C GLY A 69 -15.65 14.82 -0.48
N ILE A 70 -14.61 15.61 -0.73
CA ILE A 70 -13.34 15.14 -1.31
C ILE A 70 -12.65 14.15 -0.38
N ALA A 71 -12.57 14.42 0.93
CA ALA A 71 -11.94 13.52 1.88
C ALA A 71 -12.64 12.15 1.93
N ILE A 72 -13.97 12.14 1.95
CA ILE A 72 -14.79 10.91 1.89
C ILE A 72 -14.51 10.19 0.57
N ASN A 73 -14.51 10.90 -0.56
CA ASN A 73 -14.24 10.32 -1.86
C ASN A 73 -12.83 9.71 -1.94
N THR A 74 -11.81 10.39 -1.41
CA THR A 74 -10.45 9.85 -1.31
C THR A 74 -10.41 8.59 -0.47
N ALA A 75 -11.03 8.60 0.71
CA ALA A 75 -11.04 7.45 1.59
C ALA A 75 -11.72 6.23 0.94
N VAL A 76 -12.87 6.44 0.30
CA VAL A 76 -13.61 5.34 -0.34
C VAL A 76 -12.94 4.89 -1.63
N VAL A 77 -12.68 5.82 -2.55
CA VAL A 77 -12.19 5.48 -3.89
C VAL A 77 -10.71 5.13 -3.86
N ASP A 78 -9.86 5.98 -3.31
CA ASP A 78 -8.40 5.80 -3.41
C ASP A 78 -7.88 4.83 -2.36
N VAL A 79 -8.35 4.90 -1.12
CA VAL A 79 -7.84 4.04 -0.03
C VAL A 79 -8.57 2.69 -0.03
N ALA A 80 -9.88 2.70 0.25
CA ALA A 80 -10.62 1.46 0.50
C ALA A 80 -10.72 0.57 -0.74
N THR A 81 -10.86 1.16 -1.93
CA THR A 81 -11.00 0.36 -3.16
C THR A 81 -9.76 0.39 -4.05
N SER A 82 -8.70 1.12 -3.70
CA SER A 82 -7.51 1.29 -4.54
C SER A 82 -7.85 1.70 -5.98
N GLY A 83 -8.84 2.57 -6.14
CA GLY A 83 -9.42 3.00 -7.41
C GLY A 83 -8.46 3.73 -8.33
N GLU A 84 -7.32 4.20 -7.80
CA GLU A 84 -6.21 4.73 -8.59
C GLU A 84 -5.60 3.70 -9.56
N PHE A 85 -5.76 2.39 -9.29
CA PHE A 85 -5.24 1.35 -10.16
C PHE A 85 -6.22 1.04 -11.27
N CYS A 86 -5.98 1.65 -12.43
CA CYS A 86 -6.69 1.34 -13.67
C CYS A 86 -6.48 -0.12 -14.13
N ASN A 87 -5.39 -0.77 -13.71
CA ASN A 87 -5.13 -2.17 -14.04
C ASN A 87 -5.80 -3.10 -13.01
N PRO A 88 -6.79 -3.92 -13.40
CA PRO A 88 -7.54 -4.75 -12.46
C PRO A 88 -6.69 -5.81 -11.77
N LYS A 89 -5.68 -6.39 -12.45
CA LYS A 89 -4.77 -7.37 -11.83
C LYS A 89 -3.95 -6.74 -10.71
N ARG A 90 -3.41 -5.55 -10.97
CA ARG A 90 -2.67 -4.77 -9.96
C ARG A 90 -3.56 -4.37 -8.79
N ARG A 91 -4.79 -3.96 -9.09
CA ARG A 91 -5.79 -3.59 -8.08
C ARG A 91 -6.13 -4.77 -7.16
N ILE A 92 -6.44 -5.93 -7.72
CA ILE A 92 -6.77 -7.14 -6.95
C ILE A 92 -5.60 -7.55 -6.07
N SER A 93 -4.40 -7.70 -6.64
CA SER A 93 -3.19 -8.04 -5.87
C SER A 93 -2.93 -7.05 -4.73
N HIS A 94 -3.11 -5.75 -4.98
CA HIS A 94 -2.95 -4.73 -3.95
C HIS A 94 -4.02 -4.83 -2.85
N LEU A 95 -5.30 -5.03 -3.20
CA LEU A 95 -6.39 -5.15 -2.22
C LEU A 95 -6.19 -6.35 -1.29
N PHE A 96 -5.80 -7.51 -1.84
CA PHE A 96 -5.46 -8.68 -1.03
C PHE A 96 -4.28 -8.41 -0.09
N THR A 97 -3.24 -7.75 -0.59
CA THR A 97 -2.07 -7.38 0.23
C THR A 97 -2.44 -6.39 1.33
N MET A 98 -3.20 -5.33 0.99
CA MET A 98 -3.57 -4.25 1.91
C MET A 98 -4.52 -4.76 3.01
N TYR A 99 -5.64 -5.37 2.64
CA TYR A 99 -6.61 -5.87 3.62
C TYR A 99 -6.08 -7.09 4.37
N GLY A 100 -5.30 -7.95 3.72
CA GLY A 100 -4.61 -9.04 4.39
C GLY A 100 -3.66 -8.53 5.47
N PHE A 101 -2.88 -7.48 5.18
CA PHE A 101 -1.96 -6.89 6.14
C PHE A 101 -2.70 -6.19 7.29
N ILE A 102 -3.78 -5.45 7.00
CA ILE A 102 -4.63 -4.84 8.03
C ILE A 102 -5.20 -5.92 8.95
N LEU A 103 -5.80 -6.97 8.40
CA LEU A 103 -6.33 -8.09 9.17
C LEU A 103 -5.24 -8.75 10.02
N PHE A 104 -4.09 -9.04 9.43
CA PHE A 104 -2.94 -9.64 10.11
C PHE A 104 -2.47 -8.80 11.30
N VAL A 105 -2.28 -7.49 11.12
CA VAL A 105 -1.82 -6.60 12.20
C VAL A 105 -2.87 -6.46 13.29
N LEU A 106 -4.14 -6.18 12.93
CA LEU A 106 -5.20 -5.99 13.92
C LEU A 106 -5.45 -7.25 14.75
N THR A 107 -5.45 -8.42 14.11
CA THR A 107 -5.62 -9.69 14.81
C THR A 107 -4.37 -10.07 15.61
N THR A 108 -3.16 -9.72 15.16
CA THR A 108 -1.94 -9.87 15.98
C THR A 108 -2.08 -9.07 17.28
N VAL A 109 -2.49 -7.79 17.19
CA VAL A 109 -2.73 -6.96 18.37
C VAL A 109 -3.83 -7.57 19.25
N ALA A 110 -4.95 -8.01 18.67
CA ALA A 110 -6.02 -8.62 19.43
C ALA A 110 -5.56 -9.89 20.16
N LEU A 111 -4.85 -10.79 19.49
CA LEU A 111 -4.38 -12.07 20.06
C LEU A 111 -3.27 -11.90 21.10
N VAL A 112 -2.47 -10.82 21.02
CA VAL A 112 -1.36 -10.57 21.96
C VAL A 112 -1.79 -9.75 23.18
N PHE A 113 -2.76 -8.84 23.02
CA PHE A 113 -3.16 -7.92 24.10
C PHE A 113 -4.56 -8.19 24.65
N ALA A 114 -5.54 -8.47 23.79
CA ALA A 114 -6.93 -8.62 24.22
C ALA A 114 -7.30 -10.08 24.55
N PHE A 115 -6.72 -11.04 23.82
CA PHE A 115 -7.01 -12.46 23.94
C PHE A 115 -5.73 -13.32 24.07
N PRO A 116 -4.83 -13.05 25.04
CA PRO A 116 -3.53 -13.71 25.14
C PRO A 116 -3.57 -15.16 25.64
N THR A 117 -4.76 -15.74 25.82
CA THR A 117 -4.94 -17.09 26.36
C THR A 117 -5.37 -18.09 25.28
N PRO A 118 -5.28 -19.40 25.53
CA PRO A 118 -5.73 -20.43 24.59
C PRO A 118 -7.22 -20.34 24.23
N GLU A 119 -8.04 -19.73 25.09
CA GLU A 119 -9.48 -19.53 24.92
C GLU A 119 -9.85 -18.31 24.05
N ALA A 120 -8.90 -17.77 23.28
CA ALA A 120 -9.16 -16.69 22.34
C ALA A 120 -10.32 -17.04 21.39
N PRO A 121 -11.18 -16.07 21.01
CA PRO A 121 -12.27 -16.34 20.07
C PRO A 121 -11.72 -16.90 18.76
N ALA A 122 -12.18 -18.09 18.37
CA ALA A 122 -11.68 -18.81 17.20
C ALA A 122 -11.66 -17.97 15.92
N ILE A 123 -12.65 -17.08 15.76
CA ILE A 123 -12.75 -16.16 14.62
C ILE A 123 -11.54 -15.21 14.52
N VAL A 124 -10.99 -14.74 15.64
CA VAL A 124 -9.84 -13.83 15.65
C VAL A 124 -8.60 -14.57 15.16
N SER A 125 -8.38 -15.79 15.64
CA SER A 125 -7.30 -16.67 15.17
C SER A 125 -7.45 -17.02 13.69
N MET A 126 -8.67 -17.32 13.23
CA MET A 126 -8.94 -17.59 11.81
C MET A 126 -8.67 -16.36 10.94
N LEU A 127 -9.06 -15.16 11.39
CA LEU A 127 -8.80 -13.92 10.68
C LEU A 127 -7.31 -13.58 10.60
N TRP A 128 -6.51 -13.97 11.61
CA TRP A 128 -5.05 -13.84 11.56
C TRP A 128 -4.45 -14.70 10.45
N HIS A 129 -4.83 -15.99 10.39
CA HIS A 129 -4.38 -16.90 9.34
C HIS A 129 -4.86 -16.47 7.95
N LEU A 130 -6.11 -16.00 7.85
CA LEU A 130 -6.66 -15.45 6.62
C LEU A 130 -5.90 -14.20 6.18
N GLY A 131 -5.57 -13.30 7.11
CA GLY A 131 -4.73 -12.13 6.84
C GLY A 131 -3.38 -12.52 6.22
N CYS A 132 -2.68 -13.49 6.82
CA CYS A 132 -1.45 -14.05 6.25
C CYS A 132 -1.67 -14.60 4.83
N ALA A 133 -2.69 -15.43 4.64
CA ALA A 133 -2.99 -16.05 3.34
C ALA A 133 -3.32 -15.01 2.27
N MET A 134 -4.06 -13.95 2.61
CA MET A 134 -4.40 -12.84 1.72
C MET A 134 -3.15 -12.07 1.30
N VAL A 135 -2.24 -11.76 2.24
CA VAL A 135 -0.96 -11.11 1.92
C VAL A 135 -0.11 -12.00 1.02
N MET A 136 -0.02 -13.29 1.31
CA MET A 136 0.72 -14.23 0.48
C MET A 136 0.14 -14.28 -0.93
N PHE A 137 -1.17 -14.43 -1.08
CA PHE A 137 -1.82 -14.46 -2.38
C PHE A 137 -1.56 -13.17 -3.18
N GLY A 138 -1.85 -12.00 -2.59
CA GLY A 138 -1.65 -10.71 -3.24
C GLY A 138 -0.18 -10.42 -3.53
N GLY A 139 0.71 -10.71 -2.58
CA GLY A 139 2.12 -10.40 -2.62
C GLY A 139 2.93 -11.33 -3.53
N TYR A 140 2.66 -12.63 -3.55
CA TYR A 140 3.30 -13.54 -4.51
C TYR A 140 2.79 -13.29 -5.92
N TRP A 141 1.50 -12.98 -6.08
CA TRP A 141 1.00 -12.48 -7.36
C TRP A 141 1.81 -11.24 -7.79
N PHE A 142 1.96 -10.27 -6.87
CA PHE A 142 2.76 -9.08 -7.13
C PHE A 142 4.18 -9.41 -7.61
N TRP A 143 4.87 -10.24 -6.84
CA TRP A 143 6.28 -10.58 -7.04
C TRP A 143 6.54 -11.26 -8.38
N PHE A 144 5.76 -12.29 -8.71
CA PHE A 144 6.05 -13.13 -9.87
C PHE A 144 5.45 -12.60 -11.18
N PHE A 145 4.33 -11.87 -11.14
CA PHE A 145 3.55 -11.61 -12.35
C PHE A 145 3.34 -10.13 -12.71
N ILE A 146 3.41 -9.20 -11.76
CA ILE A 146 3.07 -7.79 -12.02
C ILE A 146 4.13 -6.80 -11.54
N ARG A 147 5.25 -7.27 -10.99
CA ARG A 147 6.41 -6.42 -10.72
C ARG A 147 6.93 -5.90 -12.06
N VAL A 148 6.91 -4.58 -12.24
CA VAL A 148 7.26 -3.90 -13.50
C VAL A 148 8.62 -4.34 -14.02
N ASP A 149 9.63 -4.39 -13.15
CA ASP A 149 10.99 -4.82 -13.46
C ASP A 149 11.03 -6.21 -14.12
N VAL A 150 10.07 -7.09 -13.83
CA VAL A 150 9.96 -8.44 -14.41
C VAL A 150 9.03 -8.44 -15.60
N SER A 151 7.80 -7.93 -15.42
CA SER A 151 6.73 -8.06 -16.40
C SER A 151 6.85 -7.13 -17.60
N ALA A 152 7.59 -6.03 -17.47
CA ALA A 152 7.72 -4.99 -18.50
C ALA A 152 9.18 -4.69 -18.87
N GLU A 153 10.12 -4.84 -17.92
CA GLU A 153 11.57 -4.64 -18.20
C GLU A 153 12.33 -5.96 -18.44
N GLY A 154 11.66 -7.12 -18.36
CA GLY A 154 12.25 -8.42 -18.71
C GLY A 154 13.33 -8.94 -17.75
N ASN A 155 13.48 -8.35 -16.56
CA ASN A 155 14.47 -8.84 -15.61
C ASN A 155 14.06 -10.20 -15.01
N PRO A 156 15.03 -11.04 -14.61
CA PRO A 156 14.73 -12.29 -13.92
C PRO A 156 13.92 -12.06 -12.63
N TRP A 157 12.97 -12.95 -12.33
CA TRP A 157 12.10 -12.85 -11.15
C TRP A 157 12.88 -12.86 -9.82
N TYR A 158 14.07 -13.45 -9.80
CA TYR A 158 14.96 -13.52 -8.62
C TYR A 158 15.89 -12.30 -8.50
N ARG A 159 15.84 -11.33 -9.43
CA ARG A 159 16.56 -10.06 -9.26
C ARG A 159 15.94 -9.30 -8.09
N ILE A 160 16.76 -8.91 -7.11
CA ILE A 160 16.32 -8.13 -5.94
C ILE A 160 16.87 -6.72 -6.04
N ALA A 161 16.01 -5.72 -5.86
CA ALA A 161 16.37 -4.32 -5.74
C ALA A 161 16.09 -3.79 -4.32
N LYS A 162 16.71 -2.66 -3.95
CA LYS A 162 16.41 -1.98 -2.66
C LYS A 162 14.91 -1.69 -2.49
N ALA A 163 14.23 -1.39 -3.60
CA ALA A 163 12.79 -1.15 -3.65
C ALA A 163 11.95 -2.36 -3.23
N ASP A 164 12.50 -3.58 -3.27
CA ASP A 164 11.83 -4.84 -2.94
C ASP A 164 11.86 -5.17 -1.45
N MET A 165 12.67 -4.46 -0.65
CA MET A 165 12.83 -4.73 0.77
C MET A 165 11.48 -4.78 1.52
N PHE A 166 10.54 -3.89 1.16
CA PHE A 166 9.20 -3.90 1.74
C PHE A 166 8.42 -5.18 1.42
N ILE A 167 8.31 -5.54 0.14
CA ILE A 167 7.49 -6.68 -0.26
C ILE A 167 8.11 -8.01 0.21
N LEU A 168 9.43 -8.14 0.17
CA LEU A 168 10.12 -9.37 0.60
C LEU A 168 10.02 -9.57 2.11
N SER A 169 10.19 -8.51 2.90
CA SER A 169 10.01 -8.60 4.35
C SER A 169 8.54 -8.83 4.74
N LEU A 170 7.59 -8.23 4.02
CA LEU A 170 6.15 -8.49 4.19
C LEU A 170 5.79 -9.95 3.88
N LEU A 171 6.23 -10.46 2.72
CA LEU A 171 6.02 -11.86 2.34
C LEU A 171 6.71 -12.82 3.31
N GLY A 172 7.95 -12.52 3.71
CA GLY A 172 8.65 -13.30 4.73
C GLY A 172 7.88 -13.36 6.04
N THR A 173 7.39 -12.20 6.52
CA THR A 173 6.63 -12.09 7.76
C THR A 173 5.40 -12.97 7.73
N THR A 174 4.57 -12.87 6.69
CA THR A 174 3.31 -13.62 6.63
C THR A 174 3.52 -15.09 6.27
N THR A 175 4.49 -15.42 5.43
CA THR A 175 4.78 -16.82 5.07
C THR A 175 5.39 -17.56 6.25
N PHE A 176 6.42 -17.00 6.89
CA PHE A 176 7.05 -17.66 8.03
C PHE A 176 6.15 -17.64 9.27
N GLY A 177 5.38 -16.58 9.50
CA GLY A 177 4.38 -16.54 10.56
C GLY A 177 3.31 -17.62 10.38
N LEU A 178 2.79 -17.79 9.16
CA LEU A 178 1.83 -18.85 8.85
C LEU A 178 2.47 -20.23 9.02
N VAL A 179 3.63 -20.51 8.42
CA VAL A 179 4.28 -21.83 8.54
C VAL A 179 4.66 -22.13 10.00
N TRP A 180 5.09 -21.13 10.77
CA TRP A 180 5.34 -21.25 12.20
C TRP A 180 4.08 -21.72 12.94
N SER A 181 2.92 -21.08 12.71
CA SER A 181 1.66 -21.48 13.37
C SER A 181 1.22 -22.89 12.97
N LEU A 182 1.58 -23.35 11.76
CA LEU A 182 1.26 -24.70 11.28
C LEU A 182 2.24 -25.79 11.78
N THR A 183 3.41 -25.41 12.29
CA THR A 183 4.46 -26.34 12.74
C THR A 183 4.51 -26.52 14.25
N MET A 184 3.49 -26.03 14.97
CA MET A 184 3.34 -26.23 16.41
C MET A 184 3.38 -27.73 16.76
N GLY A 185 4.22 -28.10 17.72
CA GLY A 185 4.50 -29.50 18.08
C GLY A 185 5.68 -30.15 17.33
N SER A 186 6.28 -29.46 16.34
CA SER A 186 7.51 -29.91 15.66
C SER A 186 8.70 -29.05 16.07
N ALA A 187 9.35 -29.37 17.19
CA ALA A 187 10.27 -28.45 17.88
C ALA A 187 11.39 -27.83 17.00
N PRO A 188 12.13 -28.58 16.15
CA PRO A 188 13.17 -27.98 15.30
C PRO A 188 12.61 -27.03 14.23
N TRP A 189 11.54 -27.45 13.56
CA TRP A 189 10.92 -26.66 12.48
C TRP A 189 10.19 -25.43 13.03
N ASN A 190 9.48 -25.59 14.14
CA ASN A 190 8.78 -24.49 14.80
C ASN A 190 9.76 -23.39 15.21
N THR A 191 10.88 -23.75 15.83
CA THR A 191 11.92 -22.78 16.24
C THR A 191 12.52 -22.04 15.04
N LEU A 192 12.82 -22.75 13.95
CA LEU A 192 13.34 -22.15 12.72
C LEU A 192 12.35 -21.12 12.14
N PHE A 193 11.08 -21.50 11.96
CA PHE A 193 10.09 -20.61 11.36
C PHE A 193 9.71 -19.44 12.28
N LEU A 194 9.72 -19.63 13.61
CA LEU A 194 9.60 -18.53 14.56
C LEU A 194 10.75 -17.52 14.38
N GLY A 195 11.99 -17.99 14.30
CA GLY A 195 13.15 -17.13 14.09
C GLY A 195 13.05 -16.35 12.77
N LEU A 196 12.68 -17.02 11.68
CA LEU A 196 12.48 -16.38 10.38
C LEU A 196 11.32 -15.38 10.40
N PHE A 197 10.23 -15.68 11.09
CA PHE A 197 9.10 -14.78 11.29
C PHE A 197 9.53 -13.51 12.04
N VAL A 198 10.23 -13.64 13.17
CA VAL A 198 10.72 -12.50 13.96
C VAL A 198 11.74 -11.67 13.17
N ILE A 199 12.68 -12.31 12.46
CA ILE A 199 13.67 -11.58 11.64
C ILE A 199 12.97 -10.80 10.52
N SER A 200 12.08 -11.44 9.76
CA SER A 200 11.36 -10.79 8.66
C SER A 200 10.44 -9.67 9.14
N ALA A 201 9.73 -9.86 10.26
CA ALA A 201 8.90 -8.83 10.90
C ALA A 201 9.75 -7.63 11.34
N THR A 202 10.90 -7.89 11.97
CA THR A 202 11.84 -6.85 12.38
C THR A 202 12.35 -6.07 11.18
N VAL A 203 12.75 -6.74 10.09
CA VAL A 203 13.17 -6.08 8.86
C VAL A 203 12.04 -5.26 8.23
N LEU A 204 10.80 -5.76 8.27
CA LEU A 204 9.62 -5.05 7.75
C LEU A 204 9.38 -3.74 8.51
N PHE A 205 9.30 -3.81 9.84
CA PHE A 205 8.89 -2.67 10.68
C PHE A 205 10.05 -1.73 11.05
N ALA A 206 11.28 -2.21 11.16
CA ALA A 206 12.47 -1.38 11.33
C ALA A 206 12.98 -0.80 9.99
N GLY A 207 12.69 -1.49 8.87
CA GLY A 207 13.17 -1.14 7.53
C GLY A 207 12.42 0.01 6.86
N VAL A 208 11.58 0.77 7.57
CA VAL A 208 10.68 1.80 6.99
C VAL A 208 11.46 2.83 6.15
N LEU A 209 12.60 3.30 6.64
CA LEU A 209 13.44 4.30 5.96
C LEU A 209 14.05 3.83 4.64
N TRP A 210 14.37 2.54 4.56
CA TRP A 210 15.06 1.96 3.42
C TRP A 210 14.12 1.28 2.43
N SER A 211 12.83 1.22 2.76
CA SER A 211 11.83 0.50 2.00
C SER A 211 10.74 1.44 1.48
N LYS A 212 9.76 0.86 0.79
CA LYS A 212 8.59 1.60 0.36
C LYS A 212 7.60 1.83 1.50
N PHE A 213 7.70 1.19 2.68
CA PHE A 213 6.63 1.18 3.70
C PHE A 213 5.97 2.55 3.91
N ALA A 214 6.74 3.62 4.18
CA ALA A 214 6.21 4.94 4.48
C ALA A 214 5.24 5.51 3.42
N HIS A 215 5.35 5.07 2.15
CA HIS A 215 4.44 5.48 1.08
C HIS A 215 2.97 5.15 1.37
N MET A 216 2.68 4.13 2.20
CA MET A 216 1.32 3.75 2.57
C MET A 216 0.58 4.88 3.31
N PHE A 217 1.32 5.68 4.08
CA PHE A 217 0.75 6.80 4.85
C PHE A 217 0.64 8.08 4.02
N PHE A 218 1.61 8.34 3.13
CA PHE A 218 1.64 9.57 2.34
C PHE A 218 0.71 9.54 1.12
N LYS A 219 0.42 8.36 0.58
CA LYS A 219 -0.37 8.22 -0.64
C LYS A 219 -1.82 8.69 -0.50
N PRO A 220 -2.56 8.37 0.58
CA PRO A 220 -3.89 8.94 0.82
C PRO A 220 -3.86 10.47 0.90
N ALA A 221 -2.87 11.05 1.59
CA ALA A 221 -2.72 12.50 1.70
C ALA A 221 -2.45 13.17 0.34
N ALA A 222 -1.59 12.56 -0.48
CA ALA A 222 -1.32 13.03 -1.84
C ALA A 222 -2.56 12.91 -2.75
N ALA A 223 -3.34 11.82 -2.63
CA ALA A 223 -4.58 11.64 -3.38
C ALA A 223 -5.65 12.67 -2.99
N PHE A 224 -5.77 12.97 -1.70
CA PHE A 224 -6.63 14.05 -1.20
C PHE A 224 -6.22 15.40 -1.78
N ASN A 225 -4.94 15.77 -1.66
CA ASN A 225 -4.41 17.03 -2.18
C ASN A 225 -4.64 17.16 -3.69
N LYS A 226 -4.41 16.10 -4.46
CA LYS A 226 -4.66 16.06 -5.90
C LYS A 226 -6.13 16.35 -6.25
N ARG A 227 -7.08 15.82 -5.48
CA ARG A 227 -8.51 16.08 -5.70
C ARG A 227 -8.91 17.50 -5.34
N VAL A 228 -8.33 18.05 -4.27
CA VAL A 228 -8.51 19.47 -3.89
C VAL A 228 -8.02 20.38 -5.02
N ILE A 229 -6.79 20.18 -5.50
CA ILE A 229 -6.16 20.95 -6.58
C ILE A 229 -6.93 20.86 -7.91
N LYS A 230 -7.54 19.69 -8.19
CA LYS A 230 -8.41 19.56 -9.35
C LYS A 230 -9.73 20.31 -9.15
N ALA A 231 -10.30 20.25 -7.94
CA ALA A 231 -11.60 20.84 -7.65
C ALA A 231 -11.57 22.37 -7.50
N ASP A 232 -10.44 22.95 -7.10
CA ASP A 232 -10.24 24.41 -6.97
C ASP A 232 -9.72 25.07 -8.26
N GLY A 233 -9.42 24.27 -9.29
CA GLY A 233 -8.99 24.71 -10.61
C GLY A 233 -7.54 25.16 -10.71
N SER A 234 -6.73 24.99 -9.66
CA SER A 234 -5.29 25.32 -9.72
C SER A 234 -4.50 24.40 -10.65
N MET A 235 -4.92 23.13 -10.78
CA MET A 235 -4.43 22.13 -11.75
C MET A 235 -2.90 21.94 -11.83
N GLU A 236 -2.12 22.40 -10.84
CA GLU A 236 -0.65 22.36 -10.86
C GLU A 236 0.00 22.95 -12.14
N ASN A 237 -0.61 23.99 -12.72
CA ASN A 237 -0.25 24.55 -14.04
C ASN A 237 -0.47 23.60 -15.24
N LEU A 238 -1.20 22.51 -15.05
CA LEU A 238 -1.67 21.69 -16.15
C LEU A 238 -2.83 22.41 -16.85
N PRO A 239 -2.91 22.34 -18.19
CA PRO A 239 -4.04 22.89 -18.91
C PRO A 239 -5.32 22.14 -18.55
N GLU A 240 -6.42 22.87 -18.40
CA GLU A 240 -7.73 22.25 -18.40
C GLU A 240 -7.96 21.64 -19.80
N LEU A 241 -8.20 20.34 -19.84
CA LEU A 241 -8.69 19.71 -21.07
C LEU A 241 -10.15 20.09 -21.21
N GLY A 242 -10.41 21.16 -21.97
CA GLY A 242 -11.75 21.57 -22.37
C GLY A 242 -12.41 20.55 -23.31
N ASP A 243 -13.54 20.93 -23.89
CA ASP A 243 -14.20 20.12 -24.93
C ASP A 243 -13.28 20.00 -26.16
N LEU A 244 -12.81 18.79 -26.45
CA LEU A 244 -11.90 18.52 -27.59
C LEU A 244 -12.58 18.74 -28.96
N SER A 245 -13.89 18.89 -28.98
CA SER A 245 -14.66 19.28 -30.17
C SER A 245 -14.85 20.79 -30.32
N ASP A 246 -14.44 21.61 -29.34
CA ASP A 246 -14.53 23.06 -29.39
C ASP A 246 -13.58 23.64 -30.47
N PRO A 247 -14.11 24.37 -31.48
CA PRO A 247 -13.29 25.02 -32.49
C PRO A 247 -12.23 25.98 -31.92
N ALA A 248 -12.51 26.65 -30.80
CA ALA A 248 -11.55 27.56 -30.17
C ALA A 248 -10.36 26.78 -29.58
N LEU A 249 -10.62 25.62 -28.97
CA LEU A 249 -9.60 24.73 -28.46
C LEU A 249 -8.79 24.09 -29.60
N GLN A 250 -9.44 23.64 -30.67
CA GLN A 250 -8.76 23.11 -31.85
C GLN A 250 -7.88 24.15 -32.54
N LYS A 251 -8.28 25.43 -32.55
CA LYS A 251 -7.43 26.51 -33.06
C LYS A 251 -6.18 26.73 -32.19
N ARG A 252 -6.30 26.52 -30.88
CA ARG A 252 -5.18 26.64 -29.93
C ARG A 252 -4.22 25.44 -30.02
N PHE A 253 -4.74 24.25 -30.35
CA PHE A 253 -4.01 22.99 -30.48
C PHE A 253 -4.33 22.33 -31.84
N PRO A 254 -3.72 22.81 -32.94
CA PRO A 254 -4.07 22.42 -34.31
C PRO A 254 -3.69 20.98 -34.67
N ASP A 255 -2.94 20.30 -33.82
CA ASP A 255 -2.48 18.92 -33.93
C ASP A 255 -3.50 17.89 -33.39
N ILE A 256 -4.53 18.32 -32.66
CA ILE A 256 -5.63 17.44 -32.19
C ILE A 256 -6.20 16.56 -33.32
N PRO A 257 -6.51 17.08 -34.53
CA PRO A 257 -7.06 16.27 -35.61
C PRO A 257 -6.11 15.19 -36.14
N GLU A 258 -4.79 15.43 -36.10
CA GLU A 258 -3.78 14.45 -36.54
C GLU A 258 -3.73 13.26 -35.59
N TYR A 259 -3.73 13.51 -34.28
CA TYR A 259 -3.57 12.46 -33.28
C TYR A 259 -4.88 11.79 -32.87
N MET A 260 -6.00 12.50 -32.94
CA MET A 260 -7.27 12.05 -32.37
C MET A 260 -8.46 12.11 -33.36
N GLY A 261 -8.26 12.67 -34.56
CA GLY A 261 -9.32 12.88 -35.55
C GLY A 261 -10.06 14.21 -35.37
N ALA A 262 -10.82 14.62 -36.39
CA ALA A 262 -11.43 15.97 -36.44
C ALA A 262 -12.50 16.25 -35.35
N LYS A 263 -13.11 15.20 -34.79
CA LYS A 263 -14.10 15.29 -33.69
C LYS A 263 -13.80 14.22 -32.64
N PRO A 264 -12.70 14.38 -31.88
CA PRO A 264 -12.28 13.36 -30.94
C PRO A 264 -13.18 13.37 -29.71
N SER A 265 -13.78 12.23 -29.38
CA SER A 265 -14.55 12.06 -28.14
C SER A 265 -13.68 11.69 -26.94
N TYR A 266 -12.43 11.25 -27.17
CA TYR A 266 -11.43 10.94 -26.14
C TYR A 266 -10.03 10.80 -26.76
N MET A 267 -8.97 10.83 -25.93
CA MET A 267 -7.55 10.75 -26.31
C MET A 267 -7.05 9.38 -26.85
N GLY A 268 -7.92 8.53 -27.41
CA GLY A 268 -7.54 7.18 -27.82
C GLY A 268 -7.03 6.31 -26.65
N LEU A 269 -6.47 5.13 -26.95
CA LEU A 269 -5.87 4.26 -25.91
C LEU A 269 -4.41 4.64 -25.56
N GLY A 270 -3.72 5.39 -26.43
CA GLY A 270 -2.32 5.81 -26.23
C GLY A 270 -1.40 4.64 -25.86
N ILE A 271 -0.58 4.82 -24.81
CA ILE A 271 0.29 3.78 -24.23
C ILE A 271 -0.46 2.53 -23.73
N LYS A 272 -1.80 2.57 -23.63
CA LYS A 272 -2.63 1.40 -23.28
C LYS A 272 -3.06 0.57 -24.49
N ARG A 273 -2.69 0.98 -25.71
CA ARG A 273 -3.04 0.26 -26.95
C ARG A 273 -2.42 -1.14 -26.98
N GLU A 274 -1.28 -1.32 -26.33
CA GLU A 274 -0.56 -2.58 -26.25
C GLU A 274 -0.19 -2.91 -24.81
N GLN A 275 0.03 -4.20 -24.52
CA GLN A 275 0.58 -4.60 -23.23
C GLN A 275 2.05 -4.18 -23.17
N PRO A 276 2.56 -3.66 -22.04
CA PRO A 276 3.95 -3.27 -21.89
C PRO A 276 4.84 -4.53 -21.81
N LYS A 277 5.14 -5.10 -22.98
CA LYS A 277 5.95 -6.31 -23.19
C LYS A 277 6.93 -6.07 -24.33
N HIS A 278 7.84 -5.13 -24.13
CA HIS A 278 8.77 -4.64 -25.16
C HIS A 278 10.20 -5.12 -24.96
N TYR A 279 10.38 -6.28 -24.30
CA TYR A 279 11.66 -6.90 -23.99
C TYR A 279 11.80 -8.25 -24.69
#